data_AF-A0A3D3W7N3-F1
#
_entry.id   AF-A0A3D3W7N3-F1
#
_cell.length_a   1.000
_cell.length_b   1.000
_cell.length_c   1.000
_cell.angle_alpha   90.00
_cell.angle_beta   90.00
_cell.angle_gamma   90.00
#
_symmetry.space_group_name_H-M   'P 1'
#
loop_
_entity.id
_entity.type
_entity.pdbx_description
1 polymer ?
#
loop_
_entity_poly.entity_id
_entity_poly.type
_entity_poly.pdbx_seq_one_letter_code
_entity_poly.pdbx_strand_id
1 'polypeptide(L)' 'MIQLVTDPIDYSAVTESVRSNDAGAVILFLGTVREFTRGEQTSWLEYEAYDEMAIASMSQLEAEARSRFPVKNVSI' A
#
# COMPACT_ATOMS: atom_id res chain seq x y z
N MET A 1 -0.01 6.19 7.94
CA MET A 1 1.29 5.53 8.25
C MET A 1 1.88 5.10 6.93
N ILE A 2 3.14 5.41 6.65
CA ILE A 2 3.79 5.07 5.37
C ILE A 2 5.08 4.34 5.69
N GLN A 3 5.24 3.10 5.22
CA GLN A 3 6.40 2.27 5.54
C GLN A 3 6.88 1.45 4.34
N LEU A 4 8.20 1.26 4.26
CA LEU A 4 8.83 0.28 3.39
C LEU A 4 9.31 -0.87 4.27
N VAL A 5 9.06 -2.10 3.86
CA VAL A 5 9.43 -3.31 4.60
C VAL A 5 10.07 -4.32 3.66
N THR A 6 11.00 -5.09 4.20
CA THR A 6 11.64 -6.23 3.50
C THR A 6 11.05 -7.57 3.92
N ASP A 7 10.33 -7.60 5.03
CA ASP A 7 9.61 -8.77 5.52
C ASP A 7 8.23 -8.90 4.85
N PRO A 8 7.59 -10.09 4.89
CA PRO A 8 6.24 -10.26 4.42
C PRO A 8 5.26 -9.26 5.04
N ILE A 9 4.45 -8.61 4.20
CA ILE A 9 3.46 -7.61 4.64
C ILE A 9 2.29 -8.32 5.33
N ASP A 10 2.05 -7.99 6.60
CA ASP A 10 0.81 -8.37 7.30
C ASP A 10 -0.34 -7.43 6.88
N TYR A 11 -1.02 -7.80 5.81
CA TYR A 11 -2.15 -7.02 5.27
C TYR A 11 -3.32 -6.91 6.26
N SER A 12 -3.46 -7.83 7.22
CA SER A 12 -4.49 -7.76 8.26
C SER A 12 -4.18 -6.64 9.24
N ALA A 13 -2.92 -6.58 9.72
CA ALA A 13 -2.48 -5.49 10.59
C ALA A 13 -2.61 -4.11 9.93
N VAL A 14 -2.24 -4.00 8.65
CA VAL A 14 -2.42 -2.76 7.87
C VAL A 14 -3.89 -2.36 7.78
N THR A 15 -4.78 -3.32 7.49
CA THR A 15 -6.25 -3.07 7.40
C THR A 15 -6.83 -2.61 8.74
N GLU A 16 -6.42 -3.22 9.86
CA GLU A 16 -6.89 -2.83 11.19
C GLU A 16 -6.37 -1.46 11.61
N SER A 17 -5.14 -1.09 11.22
CA SER A 17 -4.52 0.19 11.58
C SER A 17 -5.32 1.43 11.12
N VAL A 18 -6.14 1.28 10.08
CA VAL A 18 -6.95 2.37 9.51
C VAL A 18 -8.42 2.31 9.92
N ARG A 19 -8.85 1.26 10.64
CA ARG A 19 -10.25 1.14 11.09
C ARG A 19 -10.63 2.32 12.00
N SER A 20 -11.88 2.73 11.91
CA SER A 20 -12.43 3.81 12.74
C SER A 20 -13.92 3.59 12.97
N ASN A 21 -14.42 3.93 14.15
CA ASN A 21 -15.87 3.95 14.43
C ASN A 21 -16.63 4.97 13.57
N ASP A 22 -15.92 5.96 13.01
CA ASP A 22 -16.49 6.97 12.10
C ASP A 22 -16.52 6.52 10.63
N ALA A 23 -16.03 5.32 10.32
CA ALA A 23 -15.91 4.82 8.95
C ALA A 23 -16.61 3.46 8.80
N GLY A 24 -17.58 3.38 7.88
CA GLY A 24 -18.33 2.15 7.63
C GLY A 24 -17.61 1.10 6.78
N ALA A 25 -16.45 1.43 6.21
CA ALA A 25 -15.69 0.55 5.34
C ALA A 25 -14.19 0.84 5.40
N VAL A 26 -13.39 -0.21 5.17
CA VAL A 26 -11.97 -0.13 4.83
C VAL A 26 -11.82 -0.75 3.45
N ILE A 27 -11.08 -0.07 2.56
CA ILE A 27 -10.76 -0.57 1.22
C ILE A 27 -9.28 -0.88 1.18
N LEU A 28 -8.94 -2.13 0.88
CA LEU A 28 -7.57 -2.59 0.70
C LEU A 28 -7.32 -2.90 -0.77
N PHE A 29 -6.27 -2.32 -1.33
CA PHE A 29 -5.67 -2.78 -2.58
C PHE A 29 -4.41 -3.57 -2.24
N LEU A 30 -4.38 -4.86 -2.61
CA LEU A 30 -3.25 -5.75 -2.34
C LEU A 30 -2.62 -6.18 -3.68
N GLY A 31 -1.45 -5.63 -3.99
CA GLY A 31 -0.67 -6.04 -5.16
C GLY A 31 0.08 -7.34 -4.87
N THR A 32 -0.13 -8.37 -5.70
CA THR A 32 0.57 -9.66 -5.60
C THR A 32 1.34 -9.96 -6.89
N VAL A 33 2.45 -10.69 -6.75
CA VAL A 33 3.22 -11.16 -7.91
C VAL A 33 2.40 -12.21 -8.67
N ARG A 34 2.25 -12.02 -9.97
CA ARG A 34 1.55 -12.97 -10.85
C ARG A 34 2.52 -14.01 -11.39
N GLU A 35 2.07 -15.27 -11.41
CA GLU A 35 2.87 -16.38 -11.93
C GLU A 35 3.10 -16.30 -13.44
N PHE A 36 2.11 -15.90 -14.23
CA PHE A 36 2.24 -15.81 -15.69
C PHE A 36 1.96 -14.40 -16.21
N THR A 37 2.87 -13.89 -17.05
CA THR A 37 2.69 -12.62 -17.76
C THR A 37 3.09 -12.81 -19.23
N ARG A 38 2.15 -12.58 -20.15
CA ARG A 38 2.37 -12.70 -21.62
C ARG A 38 2.92 -14.06 -22.07
N GLY A 39 2.55 -15.14 -21.37
CA GLY A 39 2.98 -16.51 -21.69
C GLY A 39 4.29 -16.94 -21.03
N GLU A 40 5.00 -16.01 -20.38
CA GLU A 40 6.23 -16.30 -19.63
C GLU A 40 5.91 -16.51 -18.14
N GLN A 41 6.60 -17.46 -17.51
CA GLN A 41 6.46 -17.74 -16.08
C GLN A 41 7.45 -16.89 -15.25
N THR A 42 6.92 -16.16 -14.28
CA THR A 42 7.69 -15.40 -13.30
C THR A 42 8.16 -16.34 -12.18
N SER A 43 9.47 -16.48 -12.00
CA SER A 43 10.01 -17.22 -10.85
C SER A 43 9.91 -16.40 -9.56
N TRP A 44 10.36 -15.14 -9.58
CA TRP A 44 10.28 -14.20 -8.47
C TRP A 44 10.48 -12.76 -8.99
N LEU A 45 10.25 -11.76 -8.13
CA LEU A 45 10.55 -10.35 -8.39
C LEU A 45 11.40 -9.79 -7.27
N GLU A 46 12.42 -9.00 -7.64
CA GLU A 46 13.17 -8.15 -6.71
C GLU A 46 12.56 -6.76 -6.69
N TYR A 47 12.47 -6.17 -5.50
CA TYR A 47 12.02 -4.81 -5.31
C TYR A 47 13.17 -4.00 -4.71
N GLU A 48 13.45 -2.86 -5.33
CA GLU A 48 14.40 -1.86 -4.81
C GLU A 48 13.72 -0.50 -4.79
N ALA A 49 14.09 0.35 -3.84
CA ALA A 49 13.60 1.70 -3.73
C ALA A 49 14.71 2.65 -3.26
N TYR A 50 14.59 3.92 -3.62
CA TYR A 50 15.26 4.98 -2.88
C TYR A 50 14.34 5.43 -1.75
N ASP A 51 14.55 4.88 -0.56
CA ASP A 51 13.59 4.89 0.55
C ASP A 51 13.05 6.28 0.88
N GLU A 52 13.93 7.28 1.03
CA GLU A 52 13.52 8.64 1.38
C GLU A 52 12.59 9.25 0.32
N MET A 53 12.93 9.07 -0.97
CA MET A 53 12.13 9.58 -2.07
C MET A 53 10.80 8.83 -2.17
N ALA A 54 10.81 7.50 -2.02
CA ALA A 54 9.61 6.68 -2.08
C ALA A 54 8.60 7.06 -0.98
N ILE A 55 9.08 7.24 0.26
CA ILE A 55 8.24 7.70 1.38
C ILE A 55 7.68 9.10 1.10
N ALA A 56 8.49 10.01 0.57
CA ALA A 56 8.04 11.36 0.22
C ALA A 56 6.97 11.33 -0.88
N SER A 57 7.15 10.53 -1.94
CA SER A 57 6.17 10.37 -3.02
C SER A 57 4.86 9.75 -2.52
N MET A 58 4.91 8.72 -1.68
CA MET A 58 3.71 8.13 -1.08
C MET A 58 2.98 9.11 -0.16
N SER A 59 3.71 9.96 0.56
CA SER A 59 3.11 11.02 1.40
C SER A 59 2.37 12.06 0.57
N GLN A 60 2.92 12.42 -0.60
CA GLN A 60 2.25 13.31 -1.55
C GLN A 60 0.95 12.69 -2.09
N LEU A 61 0.96 11.39 -2.42
CA LEU A 61 -0.23 10.67 -2.86
C LEU A 61 -1.30 10.59 -1.77
N GLU A 62 -0.93 10.35 -0.50
CA GLU A 62 -1.87 10.40 0.63
C GLU A 62 -2.51 11.79 0.74
N ALA A 63 -1.70 12.86 0.66
CA ALA A 63 -2.20 14.22 0.75
C ALA A 63 -3.16 14.56 -0.41
N GLU A 64 -2.83 14.15 -1.64
CA GLU A 64 -3.71 14.32 -2.80
C GLU A 64 -5.03 13.55 -2.61
N ALA A 65 -4.96 12.29 -2.19
CA ALA A 65 -6.14 11.47 -1.95
C ALA A 65 -7.07 12.09 -0.91
N ARG A 66 -6.52 12.61 0.21
CA ARG A 66 -7.30 13.31 1.25
C ARG A 66 -7.89 14.63 0.77
N SER A 67 -7.23 15.32 -0.17
CA SER A 67 -7.77 16.56 -0.75
C SER A 67 -8.97 16.30 -1.67
N ARG A 68 -9.00 15.13 -2.32
CA ARG A 68 -10.02 14.74 -3.30
C ARG A 68 -11.17 13.94 -2.70
N PHE A 69 -10.88 13.16 -1.67
CA PHE A 69 -11.81 12.21 -1.07
C PHE A 69 -11.81 12.35 0.46
N PRO A 70 -12.98 12.29 1.12
CA PRO A 70 -13.09 12.40 2.57
C PRO A 70 -12.70 11.09 3.28
N VAL A 71 -11.51 10.56 3.00
CA VAL A 71 -10.98 9.35 3.65
C VAL A 71 -10.53 9.67 5.09
N LYS A 72 -10.95 8.83 6.05
CA LYS A 72 -10.65 9.04 7.47
C LYS A 72 -9.17 8.76 7.76
N ASN A 73 -8.73 7.53 7.52
CA ASN A 73 -7.38 7.06 7.78
C ASN A 73 -6.78 6.44 6.51
N VAL A 74 -5.46 6.53 6.37
CA VAL A 74 -4.69 5.98 5.25
C VAL A 74 -3.44 5.31 5.82
N SER A 75 -3.13 4.13 5.29
CA SER A 75 -1.87 3.43 5.52
C SER A 75 -1.35 2.91 4.19
N ILE A 76 -0.05 3.02 3.98
CA ILE A 76 0.67 2.62 2.76
C ILE A 76 1.90 1.81 3.17
#